data_AF-A0A9P9LS84-F1
#
_entry.id   AF-A0A9P9LS84-F1
#
_cell.length_a   1.000
_cell.length_b   1.000
_cell.length_c   1.000
_cell.angle_alpha   90.00
_cell.angle_beta   90.00
_cell.angle_gamma   90.00
#
_symmetry.space_group_name_H-M   'P 1'
#
loop_
_entity.id
_entity.type
_entity.pdbx_description
1 polymer ?
#
loop_
_entity_poly.entity_id
_entity_poly.type
_entity_poly.pdbx_seq_one_letter_code
_entity_poly.pdbx_strand_id
1 'polypeptide(L)'
;KAVSQECRTIVDWLTPIDYGPQHSDYFKSRQPGTGQWLLDSPEFHAWLGTDEQTLFCPGIPGAGKTILTSIVVDYLYSKRQIDPSIGIAYIYCNFRRKDEQKIDDLLASLLKQFIQEQSSVPDSVKTLYNQHKDRRTRPSLDEICKTLNSAITYYSRAYIVVDALDECQLSNGCRSTFLSNIFSLQAKTGAKLFTTSRPIPDIKELFRGCLSLEILASDEDVGKYLNGHMSQLPKFVLSKPKLREEITTEIVKAVEGMFLLAQLYLGSLEDKTTVKAIKNSLKQFQKKSPGATEEKKLEVLSSAYEQAIERINRQQAGFQLLAKNVLSWITCARRPLTTRELQHAIAVEINESELDENNLPEIEDMVSVCAGLVTIDEENGIIRLVHYTTQEYLDQTQGKWFPNTQANIATICVTYLSFNSFDSGICQNDLEFEQRLQSNKLYDYAAHNWGRHALAASTVISDVNSFLERKAQVEASIQVLL
;
A
#
# COMPACT_ATOMS: atom_id res chain seq x y z
N LYS A 1 19.81 -12.96 -16.78
CA LYS A 1 19.59 -14.23 -17.50
C LYS A 1 18.11 -14.31 -17.84
N ALA A 2 17.73 -14.71 -19.06
CA ALA A 2 16.30 -14.89 -19.38
C ALA A 2 15.76 -16.07 -18.56
N VAL A 3 14.72 -15.82 -17.76
CA VAL A 3 13.95 -16.88 -17.10
C VAL A 3 13.36 -17.79 -18.18
N SER A 4 13.53 -19.11 -18.05
CA SER A 4 12.99 -20.04 -19.06
C SER A 4 11.46 -19.90 -19.15
N GLN A 5 10.89 -20.12 -20.33
CA GLN A 5 9.43 -20.04 -20.53
C GLN A 5 8.69 -20.99 -19.59
N GLU A 6 9.25 -22.17 -19.34
CA GLU A 6 8.76 -23.15 -18.36
C GLU A 6 8.72 -22.57 -16.94
N CYS A 7 9.78 -21.88 -16.51
CA CYS A 7 9.85 -21.27 -15.19
C CYS A 7 8.78 -20.18 -15.02
N ARG A 8 8.57 -19.32 -16.04
CA ARG A 8 7.48 -18.33 -16.01
C ARG A 8 6.11 -18.99 -15.85
N THR A 9 5.80 -19.99 -16.66
CA THR A 9 4.52 -20.70 -16.60
C THR A 9 4.27 -21.34 -15.23
N ILE A 10 5.28 -21.97 -14.63
CA ILE A 10 5.16 -22.60 -13.30
C ILE A 10 4.97 -21.55 -12.21
N VAL A 11 5.73 -20.46 -12.28
CA VAL A 11 5.69 -19.40 -11.28
C VAL A 11 4.36 -18.62 -11.32
N ASP A 12 3.88 -18.27 -12.50
CA ASP A 12 2.59 -17.58 -12.66
C ASP A 12 1.42 -18.50 -12.26
N TRP A 13 1.60 -19.82 -12.42
CA TRP A 13 0.68 -20.80 -11.87
C TRP A 13 0.69 -20.81 -10.33
N LEU A 14 1.84 -20.70 -9.66
CA LEU A 14 1.89 -20.73 -8.19
C LEU A 14 1.10 -19.59 -7.56
N THR A 15 1.35 -18.36 -8.00
CA THR A 15 0.62 -17.19 -7.53
C THR A 15 0.73 -16.01 -8.50
N PRO A 16 -0.37 -15.27 -8.74
CA PRO A 16 -0.33 -14.03 -9.51
C PRO A 16 0.36 -12.90 -8.74
N ILE A 17 0.59 -13.04 -7.43
CA ILE A 17 1.15 -11.96 -6.61
C ILE A 17 2.58 -11.66 -7.03
N ASP A 18 2.84 -10.37 -7.18
CA ASP A 18 4.17 -9.83 -7.42
C ASP A 18 4.38 -8.60 -6.52
N TYR A 19 5.45 -8.66 -5.72
CA TYR A 19 5.87 -7.58 -4.83
C TYR A 19 6.96 -6.70 -5.48
N GLY A 20 7.51 -7.10 -6.63
CA GLY A 20 8.50 -6.33 -7.38
C GLY A 20 8.08 -4.88 -7.63
N PRO A 21 6.89 -4.64 -8.21
CA PRO A 21 6.43 -3.29 -8.47
C PRO A 21 6.33 -2.41 -7.22
N GLN A 22 5.78 -2.97 -6.12
CA GLN A 22 5.66 -2.27 -4.84
C GLN A 22 7.03 -1.95 -4.24
N HIS A 23 7.98 -2.89 -4.33
CA HIS A 23 9.35 -2.68 -3.85
C HIS A 23 10.00 -1.48 -4.55
N SER A 24 9.91 -1.42 -5.87
CA SER A 24 10.48 -0.33 -6.66
C SER A 24 9.85 1.02 -6.31
N ASP A 25 8.53 1.09 -6.14
CA ASP A 25 7.81 2.30 -5.71
C ASP A 25 8.28 2.78 -4.31
N TYR A 26 8.32 1.87 -3.33
CA TYR A 26 8.79 2.19 -1.98
C TYR A 26 10.27 2.57 -1.94
N PHE A 27 11.10 1.96 -2.78
CA PHE A 27 12.51 2.32 -2.85
C PHE A 27 12.69 3.69 -3.53
N LYS A 28 11.98 3.99 -4.63
CA LYS A 28 12.04 5.28 -5.33
C LYS A 28 11.56 6.44 -4.46
N SER A 29 10.53 6.24 -3.65
CA SER A 29 9.97 7.27 -2.77
C SER A 29 10.83 7.62 -1.55
N ARG A 30 11.90 6.86 -1.27
CA ARG A 30 12.82 7.17 -0.16
C ARG A 30 13.53 8.51 -0.39
N GLN A 31 13.83 9.22 0.70
CA GLN A 31 14.78 10.33 0.63
C GLN A 31 16.20 9.76 0.47
N PRO A 32 16.97 10.16 -0.56
CA PRO A 32 18.35 9.71 -0.69
C PRO A 32 19.19 10.08 0.55
N GLY A 33 19.97 9.12 1.04
CA GLY A 33 20.86 9.31 2.20
C GLY A 33 20.20 9.09 3.57
N THR A 34 18.95 8.61 3.63
CA THR A 34 18.27 8.21 4.88
C THR A 34 18.28 6.69 5.10
N GLY A 35 18.05 6.26 6.34
CA GLY A 35 17.89 4.85 6.72
C GLY A 35 19.19 4.09 6.98
N GLN A 36 20.34 4.75 6.84
CA GLN A 36 21.66 4.14 7.06
C GLN A 36 21.85 3.68 8.51
N TRP A 37 21.27 4.40 9.47
CA TRP A 37 21.36 4.06 10.90
C TRP A 37 20.88 2.63 11.21
N LEU A 38 19.89 2.12 10.45
CA LEU A 38 19.40 0.76 10.60
C LEU A 38 20.46 -0.25 10.17
N LEU A 39 21.05 -0.01 9.00
CA LEU A 39 22.07 -0.88 8.42
C LEU A 39 23.38 -0.88 9.24
N ASP A 40 23.67 0.23 9.91
CA ASP A 40 24.85 0.38 10.76
C ASP A 40 24.64 -0.16 12.18
N SER A 41 23.40 -0.52 12.55
CA SER A 41 23.06 -0.95 13.90
C SER A 41 23.74 -2.28 14.31
N PRO A 42 24.10 -2.45 15.60
CA PRO A 42 24.60 -3.72 16.10
C PRO A 42 23.64 -4.89 15.88
N GLU A 43 22.34 -4.66 16.02
CA GLU A 43 21.29 -5.67 15.87
C GLU A 43 21.20 -6.16 14.42
N PHE A 44 21.26 -5.23 13.44
CA PHE A 44 21.27 -5.58 12.03
C PHE A 44 22.53 -6.36 11.65
N HIS A 45 23.69 -5.91 12.12
CA HIS A 45 24.95 -6.63 11.90
C HIS A 45 24.96 -8.01 12.56
N ALA A 46 24.40 -8.16 13.76
CA ALA A 46 24.25 -9.46 14.43
C ALA A 46 23.36 -10.38 13.59
N TRP A 47 22.18 -9.91 13.18
CA TRP A 47 21.29 -10.66 12.29
C TRP A 47 21.96 -11.01 10.94
N LEU A 48 22.83 -10.17 10.40
CA LEU A 48 23.60 -10.47 9.19
C LEU A 48 24.85 -11.34 9.41
N GLY A 49 25.39 -11.45 10.62
CA GLY A 49 26.69 -12.07 10.83
C GLY A 49 26.69 -13.36 11.64
N THR A 50 25.71 -13.54 12.53
CA THR A 50 25.74 -14.60 13.57
C THR A 50 24.72 -15.70 13.29
N ASP A 51 24.47 -16.59 14.26
CA ASP A 51 23.40 -17.59 14.19
C ASP A 51 22.01 -17.02 14.52
N GLU A 52 21.90 -15.72 14.82
CA GLU A 52 20.62 -15.05 15.05
C GLU A 52 19.78 -15.08 13.79
N GLN A 53 18.65 -15.79 13.85
CA GLN A 53 17.82 -16.03 12.67
C GLN A 53 16.78 -14.92 12.47
N THR A 54 16.40 -14.18 13.50
CA THR A 54 15.27 -13.24 13.43
C THR A 54 15.64 -11.86 13.97
N LEU A 55 15.36 -10.83 13.17
CA LEU A 55 15.37 -9.43 13.57
C LEU A 55 13.95 -8.86 13.48
N PHE A 56 13.38 -8.56 14.63
CA PHE A 56 12.07 -7.92 14.75
C PHE A 56 12.22 -6.41 14.91
N CYS A 57 11.53 -5.65 14.07
CA CYS A 57 11.63 -4.20 14.05
C CYS A 57 10.27 -3.55 14.36
N PRO A 58 9.88 -3.45 15.65
CA PRO A 58 8.67 -2.73 16.04
C PRO A 58 8.85 -1.24 15.79
N GLY A 59 7.82 -0.54 15.31
CA GLY A 59 7.90 0.91 15.15
C GLY A 59 6.54 1.57 15.11
N ILE A 60 6.46 2.80 15.60
CA ILE A 60 5.21 3.57 15.62
C ILE A 60 4.66 3.79 14.20
N PRO A 61 3.35 4.02 14.05
CA PRO A 61 2.78 4.36 12.75
C PRO A 61 3.45 5.63 12.17
N GLY A 62 3.76 5.61 10.88
CA GLY A 62 4.43 6.74 10.21
C GLY A 62 5.93 6.90 10.49
N ALA A 63 6.58 5.98 11.20
CA ALA A 63 8.04 6.02 11.46
C ALA A 63 8.93 5.73 10.23
N GLY A 64 8.35 5.25 9.12
CA GLY A 64 9.11 4.90 7.91
C GLY A 64 9.49 3.42 7.77
N LYS A 65 8.81 2.52 8.49
CA LYS A 65 9.05 1.05 8.44
C LYS A 65 9.15 0.50 7.02
N THR A 66 8.16 0.78 6.17
CA THR A 66 8.12 0.29 4.78
C THR A 66 9.29 0.78 3.93
N ILE A 67 9.70 2.04 4.10
CA ILE A 67 10.87 2.63 3.42
C ILE A 67 12.17 1.99 3.92
N LEU A 68 12.29 1.74 5.22
CA LEU A 68 13.45 1.02 5.77
C LEU A 68 13.49 -0.43 5.29
N THR A 69 12.34 -1.09 5.18
CA THR A 69 12.25 -2.44 4.63
C THR A 69 12.72 -2.48 3.17
N SER A 70 12.34 -1.50 2.33
CA SER A 70 12.85 -1.42 0.95
C SER A 70 14.37 -1.20 0.91
N ILE A 71 14.93 -0.40 1.83
CA ILE A 71 16.38 -0.22 1.97
C ILE A 71 17.07 -1.55 2.36
N VAL A 72 16.49 -2.33 3.27
CA VAL A 72 17.03 -3.65 3.65
C VAL A 72 17.03 -4.62 2.46
N VAL A 73 15.94 -4.68 1.71
CA VAL A 73 15.84 -5.55 0.52
C VAL A 73 16.90 -5.16 -0.53
N ASP A 74 17.04 -3.87 -0.84
CA ASP A 74 18.05 -3.38 -1.80
C ASP A 74 19.49 -3.66 -1.30
N TYR A 75 19.75 -3.49 0.01
CA TYR A 75 21.01 -3.86 0.61
C TYR A 75 21.32 -5.35 0.44
N LEU A 76 20.35 -6.24 0.67
CA LEU A 76 20.53 -7.67 0.47
C LEU A 76 20.80 -8.01 -1.00
N TYR A 77 20.10 -7.36 -1.94
CA TYR A 77 20.38 -7.53 -3.37
C TYR A 77 21.81 -7.07 -3.73
N SER A 78 22.32 -6.00 -3.12
CA SER A 78 23.72 -5.58 -3.31
C SER A 78 24.72 -6.65 -2.84
N LYS A 79 24.42 -7.36 -1.75
CA LYS A 79 25.25 -8.48 -1.27
C LYS A 79 25.17 -9.68 -2.22
N ARG A 80 23.98 -9.96 -2.75
CA ARG A 80 23.77 -11.05 -3.71
C ARG A 80 24.51 -10.84 -5.03
N GLN A 81 24.70 -9.59 -5.47
CA GLN A 81 25.53 -9.30 -6.65
C GLN A 81 26.97 -9.80 -6.48
N ILE A 82 27.46 -9.85 -5.23
CA ILE A 82 28.78 -10.37 -4.87
C ILE A 82 28.73 -11.89 -4.65
N ASP A 83 27.68 -12.38 -3.96
CA ASP A 83 27.44 -13.80 -3.70
C ASP A 83 26.08 -14.27 -4.28
N PRO A 84 26.07 -14.84 -5.50
CA PRO A 84 24.85 -15.33 -6.14
C PRO A 84 24.17 -16.50 -5.40
N SER A 85 24.81 -17.10 -4.40
CA SER A 85 24.23 -18.18 -3.58
C SER A 85 23.30 -17.68 -2.48
N ILE A 86 23.15 -16.36 -2.34
CA ILE A 86 22.17 -15.73 -1.46
C ILE A 86 20.80 -15.71 -2.15
N GLY A 87 19.78 -16.27 -1.48
CA GLY A 87 18.38 -16.18 -1.88
C GLY A 87 17.64 -15.11 -1.09
N ILE A 88 16.79 -14.34 -1.75
CA ILE A 88 16.02 -13.25 -1.13
C ILE A 88 14.56 -13.41 -1.51
N ALA A 89 13.68 -13.29 -0.52
CA ALA A 89 12.25 -13.18 -0.74
C ALA A 89 11.66 -12.15 0.22
N TYR A 90 10.69 -11.39 -0.24
CA TYR A 90 10.06 -10.34 0.55
C TYR A 90 8.55 -10.25 0.35
N ILE A 91 7.87 -9.74 1.37
CA ILE A 91 6.43 -9.53 1.42
C ILE A 91 6.17 -8.11 1.95
N TYR A 92 5.31 -7.37 1.26
CA TYR A 92 4.71 -6.15 1.79
C TYR A 92 3.25 -6.43 2.20
N CYS A 93 3.00 -6.65 3.51
CA CYS A 93 1.63 -6.80 4.00
C CYS A 93 0.86 -5.49 3.71
N ASN A 94 -0.39 -5.62 3.26
CA ASN A 94 -1.25 -4.48 2.95
C ASN A 94 -2.70 -4.81 3.30
N PHE A 95 -3.25 -4.06 4.25
CA PHE A 95 -4.61 -4.26 4.77
C PHE A 95 -5.72 -4.13 3.71
N ARG A 96 -5.45 -3.52 2.53
CA ARG A 96 -6.42 -3.41 1.42
C ARG A 96 -6.43 -4.62 0.50
N ARG A 97 -5.38 -5.47 0.54
CA ARG A 97 -5.25 -6.66 -0.29
C ARG A 97 -5.59 -7.93 0.49
N LYS A 98 -6.48 -7.82 1.47
CA LYS A 98 -6.88 -8.92 2.36
C LYS A 98 -7.29 -10.18 1.61
N ASP A 99 -8.07 -10.04 0.54
CA ASP A 99 -8.55 -11.19 -0.23
C ASP A 99 -7.44 -11.88 -1.05
N GLU A 100 -6.34 -11.15 -1.33
CA GLU A 100 -5.16 -11.60 -2.07
C GLU A 100 -4.01 -12.03 -1.15
N GLN A 101 -4.04 -11.69 0.14
CA GLN A 101 -2.96 -11.96 1.08
C GLN A 101 -3.39 -13.00 2.14
N LYS A 102 -3.86 -14.16 1.67
CA LYS A 102 -4.09 -15.33 2.53
C LYS A 102 -2.75 -16.04 2.80
N ILE A 103 -2.73 -16.93 3.80
CA ILE A 103 -1.51 -17.64 4.20
C ILE A 103 -0.89 -18.40 3.01
N ASP A 104 -1.72 -19.13 2.26
CA ASP A 104 -1.29 -19.89 1.09
C ASP A 104 -0.66 -18.98 0.03
N ASP A 105 -1.28 -17.83 -0.21
CA ASP A 105 -0.82 -16.83 -1.18
C ASP A 105 0.54 -16.21 -0.79
N LEU A 106 0.71 -15.87 0.51
CA LEU A 106 1.95 -15.33 1.04
C LEU A 106 3.11 -16.33 0.95
N LEU A 107 2.88 -17.59 1.33
CA LEU A 107 3.92 -18.62 1.26
C LEU A 107 4.22 -19.03 -0.19
N ALA A 108 3.20 -19.06 -1.05
CA ALA A 108 3.38 -19.26 -2.49
C ALA A 108 4.20 -18.11 -3.10
N SER A 109 4.04 -16.86 -2.65
CA SER A 109 4.83 -15.72 -3.14
C SER A 109 6.30 -15.82 -2.73
N LEU A 110 6.59 -16.31 -1.52
CA LEU A 110 7.97 -16.60 -1.10
C LEU A 110 8.57 -17.70 -1.97
N LEU A 111 7.83 -18.78 -2.18
CA LEU A 111 8.26 -19.90 -3.04
C LEU A 111 8.54 -19.41 -4.45
N LYS A 112 7.64 -18.62 -5.04
CA LYS A 112 7.81 -17.97 -6.35
C LYS A 112 9.13 -17.21 -6.42
N GLN A 113 9.41 -16.32 -5.47
CA GLN A 113 10.64 -15.51 -5.46
C GLN A 113 11.90 -16.38 -5.37
N PHE A 114 11.92 -17.38 -4.48
CA PHE A 114 13.05 -18.31 -4.39
C PHE A 114 13.25 -19.18 -5.63
N ILE A 115 12.24 -19.39 -6.48
CA ILE A 115 12.37 -20.16 -7.73
C ILE A 115 12.76 -19.28 -8.91
N GLN A 116 12.13 -18.11 -9.05
CA GLN A 116 12.38 -17.16 -10.15
C GLN A 116 13.85 -16.76 -10.24
N GLU A 117 14.51 -16.75 -9.09
CA GLU A 117 15.90 -16.37 -8.94
C GLU A 117 16.89 -17.49 -9.30
N GLN A 118 16.43 -18.71 -9.54
CA GLN A 118 17.27 -19.86 -9.91
C GLN A 118 17.46 -19.99 -11.43
N SER A 119 18.58 -20.61 -11.82
CA SER A 119 18.86 -20.93 -13.22
C SER A 119 17.99 -22.05 -13.80
N SER A 120 17.40 -22.88 -12.94
CA SER A 120 16.51 -23.98 -13.30
C SER A 120 15.46 -24.17 -12.23
N VAL A 121 14.24 -24.55 -12.62
CA VAL A 121 13.17 -24.85 -11.66
C VAL A 121 13.51 -26.15 -10.90
N PRO A 122 13.50 -26.15 -9.55
CA PRO A 122 13.72 -27.36 -8.75
C PRO A 122 12.75 -28.49 -9.11
N ASP A 123 13.22 -29.74 -9.07
CA ASP A 123 12.39 -30.91 -9.39
C ASP A 123 11.18 -31.07 -8.45
N SER A 124 11.30 -30.63 -7.19
CA SER A 124 10.19 -30.59 -6.24
C SER A 124 9.04 -29.71 -6.75
N VAL A 125 9.37 -28.56 -7.34
CA VAL A 125 8.41 -27.60 -7.89
C VAL A 125 7.79 -28.15 -9.18
N LYS A 126 8.59 -28.76 -10.06
CA LYS A 126 8.08 -29.41 -11.28
C LYS A 126 7.12 -30.54 -10.94
N THR A 127 7.46 -31.34 -9.94
CA THR A 127 6.62 -32.43 -9.44
C THR A 127 5.28 -31.88 -8.93
N LEU A 128 5.33 -30.82 -8.11
CA LEU A 128 4.13 -30.14 -7.62
C LEU A 128 3.27 -29.62 -8.77
N TYR A 129 3.87 -28.91 -9.73
CA TYR A 129 3.16 -28.38 -10.90
C TYR A 129 2.46 -29.50 -11.70
N ASN A 130 3.17 -30.58 -12.02
CA ASN A 130 2.62 -31.70 -12.80
C ASN A 130 1.49 -32.44 -12.07
N GLN A 131 1.52 -32.53 -10.74
CA GLN A 131 0.46 -33.15 -9.95
C GLN A 131 -0.88 -32.39 -10.02
N HIS A 132 -0.81 -31.06 -10.15
CA HIS A 132 -1.97 -30.17 -10.07
C HIS A 132 -2.45 -29.65 -11.43
N LYS A 133 -1.56 -29.48 -12.41
CA LYS A 133 -1.86 -28.92 -13.73
C LYS A 133 -3.00 -29.64 -14.43
N ASP A 134 -2.89 -30.97 -14.57
CA ASP A 134 -3.86 -31.76 -15.35
C ASP A 134 -5.20 -31.89 -14.62
N ARG A 135 -5.18 -31.83 -13.28
CA ARG A 135 -6.39 -31.86 -12.42
C ARG A 135 -7.04 -30.50 -12.24
N ARG A 136 -6.39 -29.41 -12.68
CA ARG A 136 -6.79 -28.02 -12.46
C ARG A 136 -7.05 -27.69 -10.99
N THR A 137 -6.27 -28.29 -10.08
CA THR A 137 -6.34 -28.01 -8.65
C THR A 137 -5.22 -27.06 -8.21
N ARG A 138 -5.31 -26.51 -6.99
CA ARG A 138 -4.25 -25.72 -6.35
C ARG A 138 -3.52 -26.56 -5.31
N PRO A 139 -2.21 -26.32 -5.07
CA PRO A 139 -1.48 -26.98 -4.00
C PRO A 139 -2.01 -26.56 -2.64
N SER A 140 -1.98 -27.49 -1.70
CA SER A 140 -2.29 -27.22 -0.29
C SER A 140 -1.16 -26.47 0.42
N LEU A 141 -1.48 -25.85 1.55
CA LEU A 141 -0.51 -25.18 2.43
C LEU A 141 0.72 -26.05 2.75
N ASP A 142 0.49 -27.31 3.11
CA ASP A 142 1.56 -28.25 3.48
C ASP A 142 2.47 -28.58 2.29
N GLU A 143 1.90 -28.75 1.09
CA GLU A 143 2.66 -28.96 -0.14
C GLU A 143 3.52 -27.73 -0.50
N ILE A 144 2.96 -26.51 -0.35
CA ILE A 144 3.70 -25.26 -0.52
C ILE A 144 4.85 -25.19 0.48
N CYS A 145 4.60 -25.42 1.77
CA CYS A 145 5.63 -25.40 2.81
C CYS A 145 6.75 -26.42 2.56
N LYS A 146 6.42 -27.65 2.19
CA LYS A 146 7.42 -28.69 1.86
C LYS A 146 8.28 -28.29 0.67
N THR A 147 7.65 -27.72 -0.35
CA THR A 147 8.35 -27.27 -1.56
C THR A 147 9.22 -26.05 -1.27
N LEU A 148 8.75 -25.11 -0.45
CA LEU A 148 9.51 -23.95 0.03
C LEU A 148 10.75 -24.35 0.82
N ASN A 149 10.63 -25.31 1.76
CA ASN A 149 11.78 -25.87 2.46
C ASN A 149 12.83 -26.39 1.47
N SER A 150 12.38 -27.14 0.45
CA SER A 150 13.27 -27.72 -0.56
C SER A 150 13.89 -26.65 -1.48
N ALA A 151 13.16 -25.58 -1.79
CA ALA A 151 13.66 -24.49 -2.64
C ALA A 151 14.75 -23.66 -1.94
N ILE A 152 14.63 -23.48 -0.62
CA ILE A 152 15.59 -22.71 0.17
C ILE A 152 16.93 -23.42 0.32
N THR A 153 16.96 -24.76 0.35
CA THR A 153 18.22 -25.52 0.50
C THR A 153 19.19 -25.38 -0.68
N TYR A 154 18.76 -24.80 -1.80
CA TYR A 154 19.64 -24.47 -2.94
C TYR A 154 20.49 -23.23 -2.68
N TYR A 155 20.18 -22.44 -1.65
CA TYR A 155 20.90 -21.24 -1.29
C TYR A 155 21.82 -21.54 -0.10
N SER A 156 23.02 -20.96 -0.11
CA SER A 156 23.91 -21.02 1.06
C SER A 156 23.32 -20.22 2.23
N ARG A 157 22.53 -19.19 1.87
CA ARG A 157 21.88 -18.31 2.81
C ARG A 157 20.59 -17.76 2.21
N ALA A 158 19.50 -17.84 2.97
CA ALA A 158 18.21 -17.32 2.56
C ALA A 158 17.73 -16.23 3.52
N TYR A 159 17.24 -15.13 2.95
CA TYR A 159 16.63 -14.04 3.69
C TYR A 159 15.15 -13.90 3.30
N ILE A 160 14.31 -13.80 4.33
CA ILE A 160 12.89 -13.54 4.21
C ILE A 160 12.62 -12.20 4.89
N VAL A 161 12.04 -11.26 4.16
CA VAL A 161 11.76 -9.91 4.65
C VAL A 161 10.26 -9.65 4.64
N VAL A 162 9.65 -9.35 5.78
CA VAL A 162 8.20 -9.15 5.90
C VAL A 162 7.89 -7.78 6.47
N ASP A 163 7.41 -6.87 5.63
CA ASP A 163 6.99 -5.53 6.04
C ASP A 163 5.58 -5.51 6.63
N ALA A 164 5.39 -4.68 7.65
CA ALA A 164 4.09 -4.32 8.23
C ALA A 164 3.23 -5.54 8.62
N LEU A 165 3.81 -6.48 9.36
CA LEU A 165 3.16 -7.74 9.75
C LEU A 165 1.80 -7.53 10.47
N ASP A 166 1.60 -6.38 11.12
CA ASP A 166 0.31 -6.00 11.71
C ASP A 166 -0.81 -5.76 10.68
N GLU A 167 -0.49 -5.49 9.42
CA GLU A 167 -1.44 -5.28 8.33
C GLU A 167 -1.89 -6.59 7.65
N CYS A 168 -1.19 -7.70 7.91
CA CYS A 168 -1.61 -9.02 7.47
C CYS A 168 -2.87 -9.48 8.24
N GLN A 169 -3.79 -10.18 7.55
CA GLN A 169 -5.13 -10.50 8.09
C GLN A 169 -5.13 -11.06 9.52
N LEU A 170 -5.94 -10.45 10.39
CA LEU A 170 -6.16 -10.91 11.78
C LEU A 170 -7.19 -12.05 11.89
N SER A 171 -8.06 -12.23 10.90
CA SER A 171 -9.11 -13.26 10.94
C SER A 171 -8.49 -14.66 10.91
N ASN A 172 -9.04 -15.56 11.74
CA ASN A 172 -8.74 -17.00 11.78
C ASN A 172 -7.31 -17.41 12.18
N GLY A 173 -6.54 -16.56 12.88
CA GLY A 173 -5.17 -16.92 13.29
C GLY A 173 -4.17 -17.02 12.12
N CYS A 174 -4.46 -16.32 11.02
CA CYS A 174 -3.62 -16.27 9.83
C CYS A 174 -2.18 -15.85 10.15
N ARG A 175 -2.00 -14.75 10.88
CA ARG A 175 -0.69 -14.25 11.29
C ARG A 175 0.12 -15.26 12.12
N SER A 176 -0.47 -15.87 13.14
CA SER A 176 0.22 -16.85 13.99
C SER A 176 0.57 -18.12 13.22
N THR A 177 -0.31 -18.57 12.33
CA THR A 177 -0.07 -19.72 11.46
C THR A 177 1.04 -19.43 10.44
N PHE A 178 1.03 -18.24 9.83
CA PHE A 178 2.10 -17.80 8.94
C PHE A 178 3.46 -17.78 9.65
N LEU A 179 3.56 -17.11 10.81
CA LEU A 179 4.80 -17.08 11.58
C LEU A 179 5.24 -18.47 12.06
N SER A 180 4.31 -19.34 12.46
CA SER A 180 4.63 -20.72 12.86
C SER A 180 5.28 -21.50 11.70
N ASN A 181 4.80 -21.30 10.47
CA ASN A 181 5.40 -21.90 9.28
C ASN A 181 6.78 -21.30 8.96
N ILE A 182 6.94 -19.97 9.12
CA ILE A 182 8.25 -19.32 8.96
C ILE A 182 9.25 -19.81 10.01
N PHE A 183 8.88 -19.88 11.29
CA PHE A 183 9.76 -20.38 12.36
C PHE A 183 10.13 -21.85 12.16
N SER A 184 9.18 -22.69 11.70
CA SER A 184 9.44 -24.08 11.31
C SER A 184 10.44 -24.16 10.14
N LEU A 185 10.33 -23.24 9.19
CA LEU A 185 11.26 -23.12 8.06
C LEU A 185 12.66 -22.69 8.53
N GLN A 186 12.77 -21.71 9.43
CA GLN A 186 14.06 -21.28 10.01
C GLN A 186 14.76 -22.42 10.76
N ALA A 187 14.01 -23.19 11.56
CA ALA A 187 14.54 -24.34 12.28
C ALA A 187 15.10 -25.45 11.37
N LYS A 188 14.54 -25.61 10.16
CA LYS A 188 14.97 -26.63 9.19
C LYS A 188 16.08 -26.17 8.26
N THR A 189 16.11 -24.89 7.92
CA THR A 189 16.94 -24.37 6.80
C THR A 189 17.97 -23.33 7.22
N GLY A 190 17.86 -22.76 8.41
CA GLY A 190 18.67 -21.62 8.83
C GLY A 190 18.30 -20.30 8.15
N ALA A 191 17.14 -20.24 7.48
CA ALA A 191 16.65 -19.01 6.87
C ALA A 191 16.55 -17.86 7.88
N LYS A 192 16.83 -16.65 7.44
CA LYS A 192 16.82 -15.46 8.28
C LYS A 192 15.60 -14.59 8.00
N LEU A 193 14.90 -14.21 9.06
CA LEU A 193 13.72 -13.35 9.02
C LEU A 193 14.06 -11.93 9.46
N PHE A 194 13.76 -10.96 8.62
CA PHE A 194 13.60 -9.56 9.02
C PHE A 194 12.12 -9.23 8.96
N THR A 195 11.54 -8.65 10.02
CA THR A 195 10.14 -8.26 9.97
C THR A 195 9.84 -6.98 10.73
N THR A 196 8.98 -6.13 10.14
CA THR A 196 8.52 -4.90 10.77
C THR A 196 7.07 -5.03 11.21
N SER A 197 6.70 -4.29 12.25
CA SER A 197 5.32 -4.24 12.74
C SER A 197 5.07 -3.01 13.60
N ARG A 198 3.81 -2.61 13.78
CA ARG A 198 3.42 -1.79 14.94
C ARG A 198 3.75 -2.51 16.26
N PRO A 199 3.99 -1.77 17.36
CA PRO A 199 4.35 -2.34 18.66
C PRO A 199 3.15 -2.98 19.41
N ILE A 200 2.37 -3.83 18.73
CA ILE A 200 1.18 -4.50 19.27
C ILE A 200 1.62 -5.61 20.24
N PRO A 201 1.08 -5.67 21.48
CA PRO A 201 1.49 -6.66 22.49
C PRO A 201 1.48 -8.11 21.99
N ASP A 202 0.40 -8.53 21.32
CA ASP A 202 0.26 -9.89 20.79
C ASP A 202 1.30 -10.23 19.72
N ILE A 203 1.81 -9.24 18.97
CA ILE A 203 2.89 -9.46 17.99
C ILE A 203 4.22 -9.53 18.72
N LYS A 204 4.48 -8.60 19.63
CA LYS A 204 5.72 -8.57 20.43
C LYS A 204 5.94 -9.88 21.16
N GLU A 205 4.88 -10.47 21.68
CA GLU A 205 4.96 -11.76 22.38
C GLU A 205 5.43 -12.90 21.48
N LEU A 206 5.06 -12.90 20.19
CA LEU A 206 5.50 -13.91 19.21
C LEU A 206 6.99 -13.83 18.89
N PHE A 207 7.63 -12.67 19.13
CA PHE A 207 9.06 -12.44 18.90
C PHE A 207 9.87 -12.35 20.21
N ARG A 208 9.29 -12.77 21.34
CA ARG A 208 9.99 -12.79 22.62
C ARG A 208 11.28 -13.62 22.52
N GLY A 209 12.42 -13.00 22.84
CA GLY A 209 13.73 -13.64 22.80
C GLY A 209 14.47 -13.53 21.46
N CYS A 210 13.85 -12.95 20.42
CA CYS A 210 14.55 -12.60 19.17
C CYS A 210 15.30 -11.25 19.32
N LEU A 211 16.25 -10.98 18.42
CA LEU A 211 16.79 -9.63 18.27
C LEU A 211 15.66 -8.65 17.94
N SER A 212 15.66 -7.49 18.60
CA SER A 212 14.65 -6.46 18.40
C SER A 212 15.31 -5.09 18.27
N LEU A 213 14.94 -4.34 17.24
CA LEU A 213 15.42 -2.97 17.03
C LEU A 213 14.23 -2.06 16.72
N GLU A 214 13.95 -1.12 17.62
CA GLU A 214 12.81 -0.21 17.45
C GLU A 214 13.06 0.77 16.29
N ILE A 215 12.09 0.87 15.38
CA ILE A 215 12.09 1.82 14.27
C ILE A 215 11.45 3.12 14.72
N LEU A 216 12.29 4.14 14.80
CA LEU A 216 11.94 5.55 14.94
C LEU A 216 12.66 6.34 13.86
N ALA A 217 12.03 7.39 13.34
CA ALA A 217 12.71 8.30 12.43
C ALA A 217 13.85 9.02 13.18
N SER A 218 15.08 8.90 12.70
CA SER A 218 16.19 9.63 13.30
C SER A 218 16.09 11.13 12.98
N ASP A 219 16.52 11.96 13.91
CA ASP A 219 16.55 13.43 13.74
C ASP A 219 17.35 13.83 12.48
N GLU A 220 18.43 13.10 12.19
CA GLU A 220 19.24 13.30 10.99
C GLU A 220 18.47 12.99 9.70
N ASP A 221 17.74 11.88 9.65
CA ASP A 221 16.99 11.48 8.47
C ASP A 221 15.79 12.40 8.22
N VAL A 222 15.08 12.79 9.28
CA VAL A 222 14.02 13.81 9.20
C VAL A 222 14.62 15.13 8.70
N GLY A 223 15.78 15.53 9.22
CA GLY A 223 16.49 16.74 8.77
C GLY A 223 16.87 16.68 7.29
N LYS A 224 17.40 15.56 6.79
CA LYS A 224 17.71 15.35 5.37
C LYS A 224 16.47 15.46 4.51
N TYR A 225 15.37 14.83 4.92
CA TYR A 225 14.09 14.93 4.23
C TYR A 225 13.59 16.37 4.14
N LEU A 226 13.52 17.08 5.27
CA LEU A 226 13.04 18.47 5.30
C LEU A 226 13.89 19.36 4.39
N ASN A 227 15.21 19.23 4.46
CA ASN A 227 16.13 20.00 3.61
C ASN A 227 15.96 19.68 2.11
N GLY A 228 15.74 18.42 1.76
CA GLY A 228 15.46 17.98 0.39
C GLY A 228 14.15 18.54 -0.19
N HIS A 229 13.19 18.88 0.68
CA HIS A 229 11.85 19.33 0.30
C HIS A 229 11.58 20.82 0.58
N MET A 230 12.59 21.58 1.01
CA MET A 230 12.44 23.03 1.28
C MET A 230 11.95 23.84 0.07
N SER A 231 12.21 23.36 -1.15
CA SER A 231 11.77 23.99 -2.41
C SER A 231 10.25 24.11 -2.54
N GLN A 232 9.49 23.29 -1.81
CA GLN A 232 8.03 23.35 -1.74
C GLN A 232 7.53 24.60 -1.00
N LEU A 233 8.36 25.16 -0.11
CA LEU A 233 7.99 26.32 0.69
C LEU A 233 8.08 27.63 -0.11
N PRO A 234 7.36 28.69 0.32
CA PRO A 234 7.39 29.98 -0.35
C PRO A 234 8.80 30.52 -0.57
N LYS A 235 9.03 31.18 -1.71
CA LYS A 235 10.34 31.72 -2.12
C LYS A 235 11.06 32.57 -1.06
N PHE A 236 10.30 33.26 -0.19
CA PHE A 236 10.90 34.08 0.88
C PHE A 236 11.55 33.25 2.00
N VAL A 237 11.18 31.97 2.14
CA VAL A 237 11.80 31.00 3.05
C VAL A 237 13.13 30.55 2.46
N LEU A 238 13.14 30.23 1.16
CA LEU A 238 14.34 29.83 0.42
C LEU A 238 15.46 30.87 0.49
N SER A 239 15.10 32.16 0.46
CA SER A 239 16.06 33.27 0.57
C SER A 239 16.58 33.54 1.99
N LYS A 240 16.10 32.80 3.01
CA LYS A 240 16.45 33.01 4.42
C LYS A 240 17.04 31.74 5.05
N PRO A 241 18.38 31.55 5.01
CA PRO A 241 19.04 30.37 5.57
C PRO A 241 18.68 30.08 7.03
N LYS A 242 18.69 31.11 7.89
CA LYS A 242 18.33 30.98 9.32
C LYS A 242 16.90 30.51 9.53
N LEU A 243 15.97 30.90 8.66
CA LEU A 243 14.58 30.45 8.76
C LEU A 243 14.43 28.99 8.35
N ARG A 244 15.18 28.53 7.35
CA ARG A 244 15.20 27.11 6.97
C ARG A 244 15.74 26.24 8.10
N GLU A 245 16.84 26.66 8.72
CA GLU A 245 17.42 25.99 9.88
C GLU A 245 16.44 25.94 11.06
N GLU A 246 15.73 27.04 11.33
CA GLU A 246 14.68 27.09 12.35
C GLU A 246 13.53 26.13 12.01
N ILE A 247 13.04 26.09 10.76
CA ILE A 247 12.00 25.14 10.33
C ILE A 247 12.44 23.70 10.55
N THR A 248 13.65 23.35 10.09
CA THR A 248 14.19 21.99 10.23
C THR A 248 14.29 21.61 11.70
N THR A 249 14.92 22.46 12.51
CA THR A 249 15.13 22.20 13.95
C THR A 249 13.81 22.01 14.69
N GLU A 250 12.84 22.89 14.42
CA GLU A 250 11.58 22.86 15.16
C GLU A 250 10.65 21.73 14.72
N ILE A 251 10.63 21.36 13.43
CA ILE A 251 9.87 20.19 12.99
C ILE A 251 10.52 18.90 13.52
N VAL A 252 11.84 18.73 13.40
CA VAL A 252 12.55 17.55 13.93
C VAL A 252 12.20 17.33 15.40
N LYS A 253 12.26 18.39 16.21
CA LYS A 253 11.90 18.34 17.63
C LYS A 253 10.43 18.00 17.87
N ALA A 254 9.53 18.50 17.04
CA ALA A 254 8.08 18.32 17.24
C ALA A 254 7.57 16.94 16.82
N VAL A 255 8.28 16.20 15.95
CA VAL A 255 7.76 14.95 15.38
C VAL A 255 8.12 13.70 16.18
N GLU A 256 9.12 13.77 17.07
CA GLU A 256 9.51 12.71 18.01
C GLU A 256 9.56 11.30 17.38
N GLY A 257 10.26 11.17 16.24
CA GLY A 257 10.43 9.89 15.54
C GLY A 257 9.30 9.49 14.58
N MET A 258 8.26 10.32 14.40
CA MET A 258 7.19 10.09 13.43
C MET A 258 7.47 10.82 12.10
N PHE A 259 8.09 10.12 11.15
CA PHE A 259 8.46 10.69 9.84
C PHE A 259 7.28 11.32 9.08
N LEU A 260 6.12 10.64 9.08
CA LEU A 260 4.91 11.11 8.41
C LEU A 260 4.44 12.49 8.93
N LEU A 261 4.62 12.74 10.23
CA LEU A 261 4.24 14.01 10.83
C LEU A 261 5.13 15.16 10.31
N ALA A 262 6.41 14.87 10.02
CA ALA A 262 7.32 15.85 9.40
C ALA A 262 6.82 16.27 8.00
N GLN A 263 6.37 15.32 7.19
CA GLN A 263 5.76 15.59 5.88
C GLN A 263 4.48 16.45 6.02
N LEU A 264 3.58 16.11 6.93
CA LEU A 264 2.34 16.86 7.14
C LEU A 264 2.60 18.28 7.66
N TYR A 265 3.57 18.45 8.57
CA TYR A 265 3.96 19.75 9.10
C TYR A 265 4.64 20.59 8.03
N LEU A 266 5.55 20.04 7.23
CA LEU A 266 6.16 20.77 6.12
C LEU A 266 5.10 21.27 5.13
N GLY A 267 4.20 20.39 4.68
CA GLY A 267 3.12 20.77 3.76
C GLY A 267 2.16 21.84 4.32
N SER A 268 2.01 21.91 5.65
CA SER A 268 1.19 22.94 6.30
C SER A 268 1.80 24.35 6.27
N LEU A 269 3.08 24.46 5.89
CA LEU A 269 3.81 25.72 5.77
C LEU A 269 3.77 26.31 4.35
N GLU A 270 3.30 25.56 3.35
CA GLU A 270 3.32 25.95 1.94
C GLU A 270 2.49 27.22 1.64
N ASP A 271 1.37 27.40 2.33
CA ASP A 271 0.45 28.54 2.15
C ASP A 271 0.82 29.77 3.01
N LYS A 272 1.89 29.70 3.80
CA LYS A 272 2.24 30.75 4.77
C LYS A 272 3.01 31.89 4.10
N THR A 273 2.39 33.05 3.97
CA THR A 273 2.95 34.19 3.22
C THR A 273 3.96 35.06 4.00
N THR A 274 4.15 34.82 5.30
CA THR A 274 5.04 35.65 6.14
C THR A 274 5.87 34.82 7.10
N VAL A 275 7.06 35.33 7.47
CA VAL A 275 7.94 34.72 8.49
C VAL A 275 7.21 34.55 9.83
N LYS A 276 6.37 35.52 10.22
CA LYS A 276 5.57 35.45 11.45
C LYS A 276 4.57 34.30 11.40
N ALA A 277 3.91 34.08 10.25
CA ALA A 277 2.97 32.98 10.08
C ALA A 277 3.68 31.61 10.17
N ILE A 278 4.85 31.47 9.53
CA ILE A 278 5.70 30.27 9.67
C ILE A 278 6.04 30.01 11.14
N LYS A 279 6.61 31.00 11.84
CA LYS A 279 6.99 30.86 13.26
C LYS A 279 5.80 30.54 14.16
N ASN A 280 4.61 31.06 13.86
CA ASN A 280 3.40 30.73 14.60
C ASN A 280 2.99 29.26 14.40
N SER A 281 3.08 28.73 13.18
CA SER A 281 2.85 27.31 12.90
C SER A 281 3.86 26.43 13.63
N LEU A 282 5.16 26.76 13.60
CA LEU A 282 6.19 26.02 14.35
C LEU A 282 5.88 25.97 15.86
N LYS A 283 5.46 27.10 16.45
CA LYS A 283 5.02 27.15 17.86
C LYS A 283 3.78 26.30 18.13
N GLN A 284 2.90 26.12 17.16
CA GLN A 284 1.73 25.24 17.32
C GLN A 284 2.13 23.76 17.28
N PHE A 285 3.10 23.38 16.44
CA PHE A 285 3.62 22.01 16.38
C PHE A 285 4.25 21.61 17.71
N GLN A 286 5.07 22.49 18.31
CA GLN A 286 5.67 22.25 19.62
C GLN A 286 4.65 22.04 20.75
N LYS A 287 3.49 22.71 20.68
CA LYS A 287 2.43 22.54 21.68
C LYS A 287 1.72 21.18 21.57
N LYS A 288 1.74 20.58 20.38
CA LYS A 288 1.13 19.29 20.06
C LYS A 288 2.22 18.22 19.93
N SER A 289 3.04 18.08 20.98
CA SER A 289 4.06 17.04 21.05
C SER A 289 3.38 15.66 21.15
N PRO A 290 3.81 14.65 20.36
CA PRO A 290 3.25 13.30 20.39
C PRO A 290 3.32 12.66 21.78
N GLY A 291 4.33 13.00 22.58
CA GLY A 291 4.51 12.50 23.92
C GLY A 291 4.74 10.98 23.97
N ALA A 292 4.75 10.44 25.20
CA ALA A 292 5.16 9.06 25.42
C ALA A 292 4.05 8.00 25.18
N THR A 293 2.77 8.37 25.20
CA THR A 293 1.67 7.40 25.10
C THR A 293 1.13 7.29 23.68
N GLU A 294 0.69 6.10 23.29
CA GLU A 294 0.17 5.86 21.94
C GLU A 294 -1.11 6.64 21.66
N GLU A 295 -1.97 6.90 22.66
CA GLU A 295 -3.18 7.71 22.45
C GLU A 295 -2.83 9.15 22.06
N LYS A 296 -1.82 9.75 22.70
CA LYS A 296 -1.37 11.11 22.37
C LYS A 296 -0.74 11.18 20.99
N LYS A 297 0.07 10.18 20.61
CA LYS A 297 0.63 10.08 19.26
C LYS A 297 -0.48 10.03 18.21
N LEU A 298 -1.53 9.27 18.46
CA LEU A 298 -2.69 9.18 17.56
C LEU A 298 -3.50 10.48 17.53
N GLU A 299 -3.66 11.17 18.65
CA GLU A 299 -4.34 12.47 18.73
C GLU A 299 -3.60 13.54 17.91
N VAL A 300 -2.27 13.64 18.06
CA VAL A 300 -1.44 14.58 17.31
C VAL A 300 -1.52 14.29 15.82
N LEU A 301 -1.42 13.02 15.42
CA LEU A 301 -1.54 12.61 14.03
C LEU A 301 -2.94 12.90 13.46
N SER A 302 -3.99 12.61 14.21
CA SER A 302 -5.38 12.92 13.84
C SER A 302 -5.58 14.43 13.65
N SER A 303 -4.97 15.25 14.51
CA SER A 303 -5.00 16.70 14.37
C SER A 303 -4.22 17.20 13.15
N ALA A 304 -3.13 16.53 12.76
CA ALA A 304 -2.40 16.85 11.54
C ALA A 304 -3.21 16.49 10.29
N TYR A 305 -3.91 15.35 10.29
CA TYR A 305 -4.84 14.99 9.22
C TYR A 305 -6.03 15.94 9.13
N GLU A 306 -6.63 16.31 10.25
CA GLU A 306 -7.71 17.29 10.28
C GLU A 306 -7.28 18.62 9.64
N GLN A 307 -6.08 19.10 9.97
CA GLN A 307 -5.53 20.31 9.35
C GLN A 307 -5.31 20.14 7.83
N ALA A 308 -4.90 18.97 7.36
CA ALA A 308 -4.78 18.71 5.93
C ALA A 308 -6.15 18.72 5.23
N ILE A 309 -7.18 18.11 5.82
CA ILE A 309 -8.56 18.15 5.32
C ILE A 309 -9.14 19.57 5.37
N GLU A 310 -8.82 20.36 6.40
CA GLU A 310 -9.20 21.78 6.45
C GLU A 310 -8.55 22.60 5.34
N ARG A 311 -7.28 22.33 4.99
CA ARG A 311 -6.64 22.97 3.83
C ARG A 311 -7.37 22.63 2.54
N ILE A 312 -7.77 21.36 2.38
CA ILE A 312 -8.61 20.93 1.25
C ILE A 312 -9.93 21.69 1.21
N ASN A 313 -10.58 21.85 2.36
CA ASN A 313 -11.85 22.57 2.46
C ASN A 313 -11.77 24.07 2.18
N ARG A 314 -10.57 24.67 2.24
CA ARG A 314 -10.34 26.09 1.94
C ARG A 314 -9.97 26.34 0.48
N GLN A 315 -9.84 25.29 -0.34
CA GLN A 315 -9.59 25.44 -1.77
C GLN A 315 -10.82 26.02 -2.49
N GLN A 316 -10.63 26.40 -3.75
CA GLN A 316 -11.75 26.78 -4.62
C GLN A 316 -12.72 25.59 -4.79
N ALA A 317 -14.01 25.88 -5.00
CA ALA A 317 -15.08 24.88 -4.96
C ALA A 317 -14.82 23.65 -5.86
N GLY A 318 -14.29 23.86 -7.08
CA GLY A 318 -13.96 22.78 -8.01
C GLY A 318 -12.86 21.85 -7.45
N PHE A 319 -11.74 22.41 -7.00
CA PHE A 319 -10.65 21.62 -6.42
C PHE A 319 -11.03 20.95 -5.10
N GLN A 320 -11.82 21.64 -4.27
CA GLN A 320 -12.37 21.05 -3.05
C GLN A 320 -13.24 19.82 -3.37
N LEU A 321 -14.13 19.92 -4.37
CA LEU A 321 -14.98 18.82 -4.79
C LEU A 321 -14.15 17.66 -5.34
N LEU A 322 -13.18 17.94 -6.22
CA LEU A 322 -12.28 16.93 -6.77
C LEU A 322 -11.53 16.19 -5.67
N ALA A 323 -10.92 16.91 -4.73
CA ALA A 323 -10.19 16.31 -3.61
C ALA A 323 -11.08 15.42 -2.73
N LYS A 324 -12.32 15.85 -2.46
CA LYS A 324 -13.28 15.04 -1.69
C LYS A 324 -13.68 13.78 -2.45
N ASN A 325 -13.92 13.88 -3.76
CA ASN A 325 -14.24 12.72 -4.60
C ASN A 325 -13.07 11.73 -4.60
N VAL A 326 -11.84 12.18 -4.85
CA VAL A 326 -10.64 11.34 -4.82
C VAL A 326 -10.49 10.64 -3.47
N LEU A 327 -10.51 11.40 -2.36
CA LEU A 327 -10.33 10.82 -1.02
C LEU A 327 -11.45 9.85 -0.64
N SER A 328 -12.71 10.19 -0.93
CA SER A 328 -13.86 9.35 -0.58
C SER A 328 -13.85 8.02 -1.34
N TRP A 329 -13.56 8.04 -2.64
CA TRP A 329 -13.42 6.84 -3.46
C TRP A 329 -12.25 5.98 -2.99
N ILE A 330 -11.06 6.57 -2.83
CA ILE A 330 -9.88 5.82 -2.38
C ILE A 330 -10.15 5.20 -1.00
N THR A 331 -10.82 5.91 -0.09
CA THR A 331 -11.10 5.43 1.28
C THR A 331 -12.12 4.30 1.28
N CYS A 332 -13.20 4.44 0.50
CA CYS A 332 -14.34 3.53 0.59
C CYS A 332 -14.29 2.37 -0.42
N ALA A 333 -13.39 2.42 -1.41
CA ALA A 333 -13.28 1.39 -2.43
C ALA A 333 -12.95 0.02 -1.83
N ARG A 334 -13.50 -1.04 -2.44
CA ARG A 334 -13.35 -2.43 -1.95
C ARG A 334 -11.99 -3.05 -2.27
N ARG A 335 -11.30 -2.50 -3.26
CA ARG A 335 -9.90 -2.81 -3.62
C ARG A 335 -9.19 -1.53 -4.02
N PRO A 336 -7.85 -1.50 -4.08
CA PRO A 336 -7.12 -0.42 -4.71
C PRO A 336 -7.63 -0.15 -6.14
N LEU A 337 -7.74 1.13 -6.49
CA LEU A 337 -8.18 1.58 -7.82
C LEU A 337 -6.97 2.03 -8.63
N THR A 338 -7.00 1.76 -9.92
CA THR A 338 -6.11 2.42 -10.87
C THR A 338 -6.50 3.90 -11.02
N THR A 339 -5.55 4.73 -11.43
CA THR A 339 -5.78 6.14 -11.77
C THR A 339 -6.89 6.28 -12.80
N ARG A 340 -6.91 5.42 -13.83
CA ARG A 340 -7.91 5.40 -14.91
C ARG A 340 -9.30 5.01 -14.42
N GLU A 341 -9.40 4.00 -13.55
CA GLU A 341 -10.67 3.65 -12.91
C GLU A 341 -11.24 4.84 -12.14
N LEU A 342 -10.41 5.52 -11.34
CA LEU A 342 -10.86 6.65 -10.56
C LEU A 342 -11.22 7.87 -11.42
N GLN A 343 -10.47 8.15 -12.50
CA GLN A 343 -10.84 9.20 -13.46
C GLN A 343 -12.24 8.95 -14.03
N HIS A 344 -12.51 7.72 -14.50
CA HIS A 344 -13.83 7.35 -15.01
C HIS A 344 -14.90 7.52 -13.93
N ALA A 345 -14.64 7.06 -12.70
CA ALA A 345 -15.58 7.18 -11.59
C ALA A 345 -15.93 8.64 -11.25
N ILE A 346 -14.96 9.54 -11.31
CA ILE A 346 -15.17 10.97 -11.02
C ILE A 346 -15.90 11.66 -12.19
N ALA A 347 -15.67 11.22 -13.42
CA ALA A 347 -16.26 11.79 -14.63
C ALA A 347 -17.71 11.34 -14.92
N VAL A 348 -18.26 10.39 -14.14
CA VAL A 348 -19.65 9.94 -14.32
C VAL A 348 -20.62 11.06 -13.95
N GLU A 349 -21.46 11.44 -14.91
CA GLU A 349 -22.57 12.37 -14.70
C GLU A 349 -23.88 11.60 -14.54
N ILE A 350 -24.62 11.91 -13.47
CA ILE A 350 -25.90 11.26 -13.19
C ILE A 350 -26.92 11.71 -14.24
N ASN A 351 -27.69 10.76 -14.77
CA ASN A 351 -28.68 10.92 -15.85
C ASN A 351 -28.11 11.00 -17.28
N GLU A 352 -26.79 10.98 -17.44
CA GLU A 352 -26.18 10.82 -18.76
C GLU A 352 -26.12 9.35 -19.16
N SER A 353 -26.14 9.12 -20.48
CA SER A 353 -26.16 7.76 -21.05
C SER A 353 -24.80 7.27 -21.54
N GLU A 354 -23.78 8.12 -21.51
CA GLU A 354 -22.42 7.84 -21.94
C GLU A 354 -21.42 8.63 -21.09
N LEU A 355 -20.16 8.22 -21.11
CA LEU A 355 -19.07 8.93 -20.43
C LEU A 355 -18.53 10.03 -21.34
N ASP A 356 -18.57 11.30 -20.91
CA ASP A 356 -17.87 12.38 -21.62
C ASP A 356 -16.38 12.36 -21.28
N GLU A 357 -15.54 12.05 -22.28
CA GLU A 357 -14.08 12.08 -22.12
C GLU A 357 -13.54 13.47 -21.75
N ASN A 358 -14.26 14.55 -22.07
CA ASN A 358 -13.89 15.92 -21.67
C ASN A 358 -14.12 16.19 -20.18
N ASN A 359 -14.84 15.32 -19.48
CA ASN A 359 -15.08 15.42 -18.04
C ASN A 359 -14.06 14.63 -17.21
N LEU A 360 -13.09 13.95 -17.86
CA LEU A 360 -12.01 13.24 -17.17
C LEU A 360 -11.05 14.26 -16.51
N PRO A 361 -10.89 14.24 -15.17
CA PRO A 361 -9.96 15.14 -14.50
C PRO A 361 -8.52 14.74 -14.77
N GLU A 362 -7.60 15.69 -14.84
CA GLU A 362 -6.17 15.40 -14.97
C GLU A 362 -5.64 14.66 -13.74
N ILE A 363 -4.79 13.65 -13.96
CA ILE A 363 -4.24 12.81 -12.89
C ILE A 363 -3.41 13.63 -11.90
N GLU A 364 -2.63 14.59 -12.42
CA GLU A 364 -1.82 15.50 -11.61
C GLU A 364 -2.69 16.37 -10.70
N ASP A 365 -3.84 16.83 -11.20
CA ASP A 365 -4.81 17.61 -10.42
C ASP A 365 -5.43 16.75 -9.31
N MET A 366 -5.83 15.51 -9.61
CA MET A 366 -6.39 14.58 -8.62
C MET A 366 -5.47 14.38 -7.41
N VAL A 367 -4.15 14.37 -7.61
CA VAL A 367 -3.17 14.24 -6.53
C VAL A 367 -2.89 15.57 -5.84
N SER A 368 -2.66 16.63 -6.61
CA SER A 368 -2.21 17.93 -6.09
C SER A 368 -3.25 18.57 -5.16
N VAL A 369 -4.54 18.41 -5.46
CA VAL A 369 -5.63 18.95 -4.63
C VAL A 369 -5.79 18.21 -3.30
N CYS A 370 -5.19 17.04 -3.11
CA CYS A 370 -5.35 16.22 -1.90
C CYS A 370 -4.36 16.55 -0.77
N ALA A 371 -3.68 17.71 -0.82
CA ALA A 371 -2.82 18.23 0.25
C ALA A 371 -1.77 17.23 0.78
N GLY A 372 -1.21 16.42 -0.11
CA GLY A 372 -0.19 15.42 0.22
C GLY A 372 -0.72 14.17 0.93
N LEU A 373 -2.04 13.93 0.93
CA LEU A 373 -2.65 12.71 1.49
C LEU A 373 -2.76 11.57 0.48
N VAL A 374 -2.59 11.86 -0.81
CA VAL A 374 -2.73 10.91 -1.92
C VAL A 374 -1.41 10.85 -2.70
N THR A 375 -1.11 9.66 -3.21
CA THR A 375 0.05 9.39 -4.07
C THR A 375 -0.31 8.35 -5.12
N ILE A 376 0.53 8.22 -6.15
CA ILE A 376 0.38 7.25 -7.23
C ILE A 376 1.57 6.30 -7.19
N ASP A 377 1.27 5.02 -7.20
CA ASP A 377 2.24 3.98 -7.56
C ASP A 377 2.38 4.00 -9.09
N GLU A 378 3.47 4.58 -9.59
CA GLU A 378 3.73 4.76 -11.02
C GLU A 378 3.85 3.43 -11.77
N GLU A 379 4.24 2.33 -11.10
CA GLU A 379 4.49 1.05 -11.76
C GLU A 379 3.19 0.29 -12.03
N ASN A 380 2.26 0.34 -11.08
CA ASN A 380 0.95 -0.30 -11.21
C ASN A 380 -0.15 0.66 -11.68
N GLY A 381 0.15 1.97 -11.76
CA GLY A 381 -0.83 3.02 -12.04
C GLY A 381 -1.92 3.11 -10.97
N ILE A 382 -1.64 2.69 -9.73
CA ILE A 382 -2.60 2.66 -8.63
C ILE A 382 -2.58 3.97 -7.87
N ILE A 383 -3.74 4.57 -7.65
CA ILE A 383 -3.88 5.76 -6.80
C ILE A 383 -4.29 5.35 -5.39
N ARG A 384 -3.55 5.84 -4.39
CA ARG A 384 -3.67 5.39 -3.00
C ARG A 384 -3.41 6.50 -2.00
N LEU A 385 -3.83 6.28 -0.75
CA LEU A 385 -3.41 7.13 0.36
C LEU A 385 -1.90 6.97 0.60
N VAL A 386 -1.25 8.04 1.07
CA VAL A 386 0.19 8.04 1.36
C VAL A 386 0.55 7.04 2.45
N HIS A 387 -0.32 6.87 3.45
CA HIS A 387 -0.05 5.97 4.57
C HIS A 387 -1.33 5.32 5.12
N TYR A 388 -1.22 4.12 5.69
CA TYR A 388 -2.36 3.39 6.25
C TYR A 388 -3.06 4.17 7.39
N THR A 389 -2.33 4.90 8.22
CA THR A 389 -2.98 5.75 9.26
C THR A 389 -3.89 6.84 8.67
N THR A 390 -3.70 7.22 7.41
CA THR A 390 -4.63 8.12 6.72
C THR A 390 -5.96 7.40 6.49
N GLN A 391 -5.94 6.12 6.12
CA GLN A 391 -7.16 5.30 6.04
C GLN A 391 -7.85 5.24 7.40
N GLU A 392 -7.11 4.88 8.47
CA GLU A 392 -7.69 4.74 9.81
C GLU A 392 -8.40 6.02 10.26
N TYR A 393 -7.77 7.18 10.01
CA TYR A 393 -8.36 8.48 10.30
C TYR A 393 -9.63 8.74 9.46
N LEU A 394 -9.58 8.51 8.15
CA LEU A 394 -10.72 8.78 7.25
C LEU A 394 -11.88 7.82 7.47
N ASP A 395 -11.63 6.57 7.86
CA ASP A 395 -12.67 5.60 8.24
C ASP A 395 -13.40 6.07 9.51
N GLN A 396 -12.65 6.50 10.54
CA GLN A 396 -13.23 7.00 11.79
C GLN A 396 -13.98 8.32 11.62
N THR A 397 -13.60 9.12 10.63
CA THR A 397 -14.17 10.45 10.37
C THR A 397 -15.03 10.50 9.10
N GLN A 398 -15.36 9.35 8.53
CA GLN A 398 -16.07 9.24 7.25
C GLN A 398 -17.41 9.99 7.30
N GLY A 399 -18.19 9.81 8.37
CA GLY A 399 -19.48 10.50 8.52
C GLY A 399 -19.36 12.03 8.62
N LYS A 400 -18.21 12.55 9.08
CA LYS A 400 -17.94 13.99 9.16
C LYS A 400 -17.51 14.54 7.79
N TRP A 401 -16.60 13.86 7.09
CA TRP A 401 -15.97 14.39 5.88
C TRP A 401 -16.66 13.99 4.59
N PHE A 402 -17.20 12.77 4.54
CA PHE A 402 -17.79 12.17 3.35
C PHE A 402 -19.11 11.44 3.70
N PRO A 403 -20.14 12.17 4.17
CA PRO A 403 -21.43 11.57 4.45
C PRO A 403 -22.01 10.93 3.18
N ASN A 404 -22.72 9.81 3.33
CA ASN A 404 -23.38 9.06 2.24
C ASN A 404 -22.45 8.54 1.13
N THR A 405 -21.14 8.48 1.35
CA THR A 405 -20.18 8.03 0.31
C THR A 405 -20.52 6.66 -0.29
N GLN A 406 -20.94 5.70 0.54
CA GLN A 406 -21.31 4.37 0.05
C GLN A 406 -22.48 4.43 -0.94
N ALA A 407 -23.47 5.28 -0.67
CA ALA A 407 -24.59 5.51 -1.58
C ALA A 407 -24.12 6.19 -2.87
N ASN A 408 -23.30 7.24 -2.78
CA ASN A 408 -22.77 7.95 -3.94
C ASN A 408 -21.94 7.05 -4.87
N ILE A 409 -21.07 6.22 -4.29
CA ILE A 409 -20.27 5.25 -5.06
C ILE A 409 -21.19 4.24 -5.75
N ALA A 410 -22.18 3.70 -5.05
CA ALA A 410 -23.14 2.77 -5.63
C ALA A 410 -23.93 3.42 -6.78
N THR A 411 -24.43 4.65 -6.61
CA THR A 411 -25.09 5.43 -7.66
C THR A 411 -24.19 5.59 -8.87
N ILE A 412 -22.94 6.03 -8.69
CA ILE A 412 -21.99 6.19 -9.81
C ILE A 412 -21.76 4.86 -10.52
N CYS A 413 -21.56 3.76 -9.78
CA CYS A 413 -21.36 2.44 -10.39
C CYS A 413 -22.58 2.01 -11.23
N VAL A 414 -23.80 2.15 -10.72
CA VAL A 414 -25.00 1.72 -11.47
C VAL A 414 -25.33 2.67 -12.63
N THR A 415 -25.03 3.96 -12.50
CA THR A 415 -25.10 4.91 -13.63
C THR A 415 -24.12 4.52 -14.73
N TYR A 416 -22.87 4.24 -14.37
CA TYR A 416 -21.84 3.79 -15.31
C TYR A 416 -22.28 2.50 -16.03
N LEU A 417 -22.76 1.50 -15.28
CA LEU A 417 -23.26 0.24 -15.84
C LEU A 417 -24.54 0.42 -16.68
N SER A 418 -25.22 1.56 -16.57
CA SER A 418 -26.41 1.90 -17.33
C SER A 418 -26.10 2.62 -18.65
N PHE A 419 -24.83 2.83 -19.00
CA PHE A 419 -24.45 3.48 -20.26
C PHE A 419 -24.79 2.65 -21.50
N ASN A 420 -24.97 3.34 -22.63
CA ASN A 420 -25.34 2.75 -23.93
C ASN A 420 -24.32 1.69 -24.39
N SER A 421 -23.06 1.81 -23.96
CA SER A 421 -21.99 0.81 -24.17
C SER A 421 -22.37 -0.60 -23.72
N PHE A 422 -23.34 -0.75 -22.82
CA PHE A 422 -23.79 -2.01 -22.24
C PHE A 422 -25.17 -2.47 -22.73
N ASP A 423 -25.83 -1.72 -23.63
CA ASP A 423 -27.18 -2.01 -24.12
C ASP A 423 -27.27 -3.31 -24.92
N SER A 424 -26.15 -3.77 -25.48
CA SER A 424 -26.05 -5.04 -26.20
C SER A 424 -26.10 -6.27 -25.30
N GLY A 425 -26.07 -6.09 -23.97
CA GLY A 425 -26.04 -7.20 -23.03
C GLY A 425 -24.73 -7.97 -23.06
N ILE A 426 -24.79 -9.29 -22.95
CA ILE A 426 -23.63 -10.18 -22.87
C ILE A 426 -22.82 -10.15 -24.18
N CYS A 427 -21.50 -9.96 -24.08
CA CYS A 427 -20.56 -10.14 -25.20
C CYS A 427 -20.58 -11.60 -25.66
N GLN A 428 -20.60 -11.85 -26.97
CA GLN A 428 -20.78 -13.20 -27.50
C GLN A 428 -19.49 -14.03 -27.52
N ASN A 429 -18.34 -13.37 -27.39
CA ASN A 429 -17.03 -14.01 -27.37
C ASN A 429 -16.06 -13.26 -26.45
N ASP A 430 -14.97 -13.96 -26.08
CA ASP A 430 -13.96 -13.44 -25.15
C ASP A 430 -13.28 -12.17 -25.69
N LEU A 431 -13.07 -12.07 -27.00
CA LEU A 431 -12.42 -10.91 -27.61
C LEU A 431 -13.27 -9.63 -27.44
N GLU A 432 -14.58 -9.71 -27.71
CA GLU A 432 -15.51 -8.60 -27.47
C GLU A 432 -15.58 -8.22 -25.98
N PHE A 433 -15.55 -9.22 -25.10
CA PHE A 433 -15.57 -8.99 -23.66
C PHE A 433 -14.29 -8.30 -23.17
N GLU A 434 -13.12 -8.77 -23.61
CA GLU A 434 -11.82 -8.15 -23.32
C GLU A 434 -11.76 -6.72 -23.87
N GLN A 435 -12.24 -6.47 -25.09
CA GLN A 435 -12.32 -5.13 -25.67
C GLN A 435 -13.24 -4.23 -24.84
N ARG A 436 -14.40 -4.73 -24.39
CA ARG A 436 -15.30 -3.97 -23.53
C ARG A 436 -14.66 -3.59 -22.20
N LEU A 437 -13.96 -4.52 -21.55
CA LEU A 437 -13.18 -4.26 -20.32
C LEU A 437 -12.09 -3.22 -20.55
N GLN A 438 -11.41 -3.29 -21.70
CA GLN A 438 -10.36 -2.33 -22.04
C GLN A 438 -10.90 -0.94 -22.32
N SER A 439 -12.03 -0.80 -23.03
CA SER A 439 -12.61 0.51 -23.34
C SER A 439 -13.33 1.14 -22.15
N ASN A 440 -13.83 0.33 -21.21
CA ASN A 440 -14.63 0.80 -20.08
C ASN A 440 -13.89 0.59 -18.76
N LYS A 441 -13.01 1.53 -18.41
CA LYS A 441 -12.03 1.35 -17.32
C LYS A 441 -12.66 1.05 -15.95
N LEU A 442 -13.81 1.62 -15.64
CA LEU A 442 -14.51 1.39 -14.36
C LEU A 442 -15.38 0.11 -14.35
N TYR A 443 -15.60 -0.53 -15.51
CA TYR A 443 -16.60 -1.59 -15.68
C TYR A 443 -16.41 -2.76 -14.73
N ASP A 444 -15.18 -3.29 -14.65
CA ASP A 444 -14.84 -4.41 -13.75
C ASP A 444 -15.16 -4.08 -12.29
N TYR A 445 -14.67 -2.93 -11.83
CA TYR A 445 -14.90 -2.50 -10.45
C TYR A 445 -16.39 -2.28 -10.17
N ALA A 446 -17.09 -1.57 -11.05
CA ALA A 446 -18.49 -1.24 -10.89
C ALA A 446 -19.33 -2.52 -10.80
N ALA A 447 -19.18 -3.45 -11.75
CA ALA A 447 -19.92 -4.71 -11.80
C ALA A 447 -19.75 -5.55 -10.52
N HIS A 448 -18.52 -5.67 -10.01
CA HIS A 448 -18.22 -6.44 -8.80
C HIS A 448 -18.69 -5.79 -7.50
N ASN A 449 -18.78 -4.46 -7.45
CA ASN A 449 -18.86 -3.74 -6.16
C ASN A 449 -20.08 -2.86 -5.98
N TRP A 450 -20.86 -2.53 -7.02
CA TRP A 450 -22.06 -1.68 -6.88
C TRP A 450 -23.00 -2.20 -5.77
N GLY A 451 -23.28 -3.50 -5.75
CA GLY A 451 -24.17 -4.12 -4.76
C GLY A 451 -23.59 -4.13 -3.35
N ARG A 452 -22.26 -4.28 -3.22
CA ARG A 452 -21.55 -4.19 -1.93
C ARG A 452 -21.58 -2.78 -1.36
N HIS A 453 -21.53 -1.76 -2.21
CA HIS A 453 -21.68 -0.36 -1.80
C HIS A 453 -23.13 -0.03 -1.44
N ALA A 454 -24.10 -0.51 -2.23
CA ALA A 454 -25.51 -0.36 -1.94
C ALA A 454 -25.91 -1.03 -0.60
N LEU A 455 -25.38 -2.22 -0.31
CA LEU A 455 -25.58 -2.91 0.96
C LEU A 455 -24.98 -2.15 2.16
N ALA A 456 -23.86 -1.48 1.96
CA ALA A 456 -23.20 -0.69 3.00
C ALA A 456 -23.79 0.72 3.16
N ALA A 457 -24.65 1.15 2.24
CA ALA A 457 -25.34 2.42 2.34
C ALA A 457 -26.46 2.34 3.39
N SER A 458 -26.65 3.43 4.14
CA SER A 458 -27.71 3.55 5.14
C SER A 458 -29.07 3.95 4.55
N THR A 459 -29.15 4.15 3.23
CA THR A 459 -30.33 4.67 2.53
C THR A 459 -30.61 3.86 1.27
N VAL A 460 -31.89 3.79 0.88
CA VAL A 460 -32.32 3.21 -0.40
C VAL A 460 -31.80 4.10 -1.54
N ILE A 461 -31.25 3.47 -2.58
CA ILE A 461 -30.67 4.13 -3.75
C ILE A 461 -31.61 3.90 -4.93
N SER A 462 -32.35 4.92 -5.36
CA SER A 462 -33.34 4.79 -6.45
C SER A 462 -32.72 4.34 -7.76
N ASP A 463 -31.50 4.80 -8.06
CA ASP A 463 -30.78 4.46 -9.29
C ASP A 463 -30.49 2.96 -9.41
N VAL A 464 -30.33 2.27 -8.28
CA VAL A 464 -30.15 0.81 -8.25
C VAL A 464 -31.41 0.12 -8.75
N ASN A 465 -32.60 0.57 -8.34
CA ASN A 465 -33.85 -0.02 -8.84
C ASN A 465 -34.01 0.21 -10.34
N SER A 466 -33.74 1.44 -10.81
CA SER A 466 -33.76 1.78 -12.23
C SER A 466 -32.78 0.93 -13.05
N PHE A 467 -31.59 0.65 -12.52
CA PHE A 467 -30.62 -0.23 -13.14
C PHE A 467 -31.11 -1.68 -13.20
N LEU A 468 -31.72 -2.20 -12.12
CA LEU A 468 -32.22 -3.57 -12.07
C LEU A 468 -33.36 -3.84 -13.07
N GLU A 469 -34.09 -2.81 -13.50
CA GLU A 469 -35.10 -2.91 -14.57
C GLU A 469 -34.49 -3.02 -15.98
N ARG A 470 -33.21 -2.68 -16.15
CA ARG A 470 -32.47 -2.70 -17.42
C ARG A 470 -31.83 -4.06 -17.68
N LYS A 471 -32.64 -5.01 -18.16
CA LYS A 471 -32.24 -6.42 -18.32
C LYS A 471 -30.91 -6.62 -19.05
N ALA A 472 -30.68 -5.96 -20.19
CA ALA A 472 -29.45 -6.14 -20.97
C ALA A 472 -28.21 -5.67 -20.20
N GLN A 473 -28.26 -4.47 -19.62
CA GLN A 473 -27.16 -3.91 -18.83
C GLN A 473 -26.88 -4.72 -17.56
N VAL A 474 -27.93 -5.25 -16.92
CA VAL A 474 -27.78 -6.19 -15.79
C VAL A 474 -27.07 -7.46 -16.24
N GLU A 475 -27.49 -8.08 -17.35
CA GLU A 475 -26.84 -9.26 -17.94
C GLU A 475 -25.37 -8.99 -18.28
N ALA A 476 -25.06 -7.83 -18.87
CA ALA A 476 -23.69 -7.39 -19.11
C ALA A 476 -22.89 -7.27 -17.80
N SER A 477 -23.46 -6.69 -16.75
CA SER A 477 -22.77 -6.58 -15.45
C SER A 477 -22.51 -7.96 -14.82
N ILE A 478 -23.43 -8.90 -14.99
CA ILE A 478 -23.31 -10.26 -14.45
C ILE A 478 -22.25 -11.06 -15.20
N GLN A 479 -22.06 -10.84 -16.51
CA GLN A 479 -21.00 -11.51 -17.30
C GLN A 479 -19.61 -11.32 -16.67
N VAL A 480 -19.36 -10.18 -16.02
CA VAL A 480 -18.10 -9.88 -15.36
C VAL A 480 -17.85 -10.75 -14.12
N LEU A 481 -18.91 -11.31 -13.53
CA LEU A 481 -18.85 -12.14 -12.33
C LEU A 481 -18.72 -13.65 -12.62
N LEU A 482 -18.88 -14.04 -13.89
CA LEU A 482 -18.82 -15.43 -14.37
C LEU A 482 -17.40 -15.78 -14.81
#